data_AF-A0A949XQG2-F1
#
_entry.id   AF-A0A949XQG2-F1
#
_cell.length_a   1.000
_cell.length_b   1.000
_cell.length_c   1.000
_cell.angle_alpha   90.00
_cell.angle_beta   90.00
_cell.angle_gamma   90.00
#
_symmetry.space_group_name_H-M   'P 1'
#
loop_
_entity.id
_entity.type
_entity.pdbx_description
1 polymer ?
#
loop_
_entity_poly.entity_id
_entity_poly.type
_entity_poly.pdbx_seq_one_letter_code
_entity_poly.pdbx_strand_id
1 'polypeptide(L)'
;MRLPRSSSPWLTALTARRSLSIFLAGVVCLAFWQVWLTWHLMQQDQSLGWQHSRERLEQTADLAIAQLGRNLGNWELALRELDRLPPARSLASRFPRGTIFILLSHDGIAIYPQHPLLFVPEPRAHTVDTHAFDIADQLELRDQQFDAAIAALQPLVKNQSTSPEALLRIARIERKSGRREAALATYGSLENEPAFNMSGVPYGLLAAQAECRLLEELGRHAEAATKIAALR
;
A
#
# COMPACT_ATOMS: atom_id res chain seq x y z
N MET A 1 -74.77 -5.50 -61.82
CA MET A 1 -73.37 -5.23 -61.44
C MET A 1 -73.27 -5.26 -59.91
N ARG A 2 -72.48 -6.20 -59.36
CA ARG A 2 -72.06 -6.40 -57.95
C ARG A 2 -73.11 -6.64 -56.83
N LEU A 3 -73.09 -7.87 -56.30
CA LEU A 3 -73.38 -8.21 -54.89
C LEU A 3 -72.12 -7.94 -54.01
N PRO A 4 -72.06 -8.30 -52.72
CA PRO A 4 -72.64 -7.64 -51.53
C PRO A 4 -71.54 -7.35 -50.46
N ARG A 5 -71.87 -6.77 -49.29
CA ARG A 5 -71.28 -7.19 -47.99
C ARG A 5 -71.93 -6.47 -46.81
N SER A 6 -72.64 -7.25 -46.00
CA SER A 6 -72.96 -6.93 -44.61
C SER A 6 -71.72 -7.18 -43.74
N SER A 7 -71.45 -6.28 -42.80
CA SER A 7 -70.54 -6.52 -41.68
C SER A 7 -71.15 -5.94 -40.41
N SER A 8 -71.61 -6.83 -39.54
CA SER A 8 -72.16 -6.57 -38.21
C SER A 8 -71.02 -6.42 -37.18
N PRO A 9 -70.76 -5.22 -36.61
CA PRO A 9 -69.61 -4.96 -35.73
C PRO A 9 -69.78 -5.38 -34.26
N TRP A 10 -70.89 -6.02 -33.89
CA TRP A 10 -71.26 -6.28 -32.48
C TRP A 10 -70.79 -7.64 -31.93
N LEU A 11 -70.27 -8.54 -32.77
CA LEU A 11 -69.78 -9.87 -32.35
C LEU A 11 -68.32 -9.88 -31.85
N THR A 12 -67.54 -8.81 -32.07
CA THR A 12 -66.12 -8.72 -31.68
C THR A 12 -65.91 -8.21 -30.25
N ALA A 13 -66.85 -7.45 -29.69
CA ALA A 13 -66.71 -6.87 -28.36
C ALA A 13 -66.87 -7.89 -27.21
N LEU A 14 -67.74 -8.90 -27.40
CA LEU A 14 -67.97 -9.97 -26.41
C LEU A 14 -66.83 -11.01 -26.38
N THR A 15 -66.20 -11.25 -27.53
CA THR A 15 -65.02 -12.13 -27.65
C THR A 15 -63.76 -11.47 -27.09
N ALA A 16 -63.60 -10.16 -27.26
CA ALA A 16 -62.46 -9.40 -26.73
C ALA A 16 -62.39 -9.37 -25.18
N ARG A 17 -63.52 -9.22 -24.48
CA ARG A 17 -63.53 -9.30 -23.00
C ARG A 17 -63.18 -10.69 -22.49
N ARG A 18 -63.60 -11.73 -23.20
CA ARG A 18 -63.35 -13.13 -22.81
C ARG A 18 -61.91 -13.54 -23.09
N SER A 19 -61.31 -13.09 -24.19
CA SER A 19 -59.89 -13.33 -24.50
C SER A 19 -58.95 -12.56 -23.57
N LEU A 20 -59.32 -11.34 -23.16
CA LEU A 20 -58.56 -10.55 -22.18
C LEU A 20 -58.47 -11.27 -20.82
N SER A 21 -59.57 -11.84 -20.33
CA SER A 21 -59.56 -12.59 -19.06
C SER A 21 -58.69 -13.84 -19.11
N ILE A 22 -58.68 -14.57 -20.23
CA ILE A 22 -57.84 -15.76 -20.41
C ILE A 22 -56.35 -15.37 -20.45
N PHE A 23 -56.03 -14.29 -21.17
CA PHE A 23 -54.66 -13.77 -21.22
C PHE A 23 -54.18 -13.30 -19.84
N LEU A 24 -55.02 -12.54 -19.12
CA LEU A 24 -54.72 -12.07 -17.77
C LEU A 24 -54.51 -13.24 -16.80
N ALA A 25 -55.35 -14.27 -16.86
CA ALA A 25 -55.20 -15.47 -16.04
C ALA A 25 -53.90 -16.23 -16.35
N GLY A 26 -53.50 -16.29 -17.63
CA GLY A 26 -52.23 -16.88 -18.05
C GLY A 26 -51.02 -16.12 -17.48
N VAL A 27 -51.03 -14.79 -17.56
CA VAL A 27 -49.96 -13.95 -17.02
C VAL A 27 -49.85 -14.07 -15.49
N VAL A 28 -50.99 -14.07 -14.79
CA VAL A 28 -51.01 -14.24 -13.32
C VAL A 28 -50.48 -15.61 -12.92
N CYS A 29 -50.88 -16.67 -13.64
CA CYS A 29 -50.37 -18.03 -13.38
C CYS A 29 -48.87 -18.13 -13.61
N LEU A 30 -48.35 -17.53 -14.69
CA LEU A 30 -46.92 -17.49 -14.98
C LEU A 30 -46.16 -16.72 -13.89
N ALA A 31 -46.66 -15.56 -13.47
CA ALA A 31 -46.05 -14.78 -12.39
C ALA A 31 -46.02 -15.56 -11.07
N PHE A 32 -47.11 -16.27 -10.74
CA PHE A 32 -47.17 -17.10 -9.54
C PHE A 32 -46.16 -18.26 -9.60
N TRP A 33 -46.05 -18.91 -10.76
CA TRP A 33 -45.05 -19.95 -11.00
C TRP A 33 -43.63 -19.42 -10.83
N GLN A 34 -43.34 -18.23 -11.35
CA GLN A 34 -42.03 -17.61 -11.20
C GLN A 34 -41.69 -17.32 -9.74
N VAL A 35 -42.62 -16.70 -8.99
CA VAL A 35 -42.42 -16.41 -7.55
C VAL A 35 -42.19 -17.70 -6.76
N TRP A 36 -42.97 -18.75 -7.04
CA TRP A 36 -42.80 -20.05 -6.42
C TRP A 36 -41.42 -20.65 -6.66
N LEU A 37 -40.94 -20.58 -7.92
CA LEU A 37 -39.65 -21.15 -8.32
C LEU A 37 -38.49 -20.37 -7.68
N THR A 38 -38.59 -19.04 -7.63
CA THR A 38 -37.60 -18.21 -6.94
C THR A 38 -37.55 -18.52 -5.44
N TRP A 39 -38.71 -18.67 -4.79
CA TRP A 39 -38.77 -19.04 -3.38
C TRP A 39 -38.15 -20.41 -3.10
N HIS A 40 -38.46 -21.40 -3.94
CA HIS A 40 -37.93 -22.76 -3.80
C HIS A 40 -36.40 -22.82 -3.98
N LEU A 41 -35.85 -22.07 -4.95
CA LEU A 41 -34.40 -21.95 -5.16
C LEU A 41 -33.71 -21.32 -3.95
N MET A 42 -34.31 -20.29 -3.35
CA MET A 42 -33.74 -19.62 -2.20
C MET A 42 -33.77 -20.47 -0.92
N GLN A 43 -34.72 -21.42 -0.81
CA GLN A 43 -34.71 -22.43 0.26
C GLN A 43 -33.62 -23.49 0.06
N GLN A 44 -33.30 -23.85 -1.19
CA GLN A 44 -32.22 -24.79 -1.49
C GLN A 44 -30.83 -24.21 -1.19
N ASP A 45 -30.64 -22.90 -1.39
CA ASP A 45 -29.35 -22.23 -1.16
C ASP A 45 -28.94 -22.19 0.33
N GLN A 46 -29.92 -22.23 1.24
CA GLN A 46 -29.66 -22.15 2.68
C GLN A 46 -28.97 -23.40 3.25
N SER A 47 -29.19 -24.58 2.66
CA SER A 47 -28.53 -25.82 3.12
C SER A 47 -27.10 -25.94 2.61
N LEU A 48 -26.81 -25.41 1.41
CA LEU A 48 -25.46 -25.34 0.83
C LEU A 48 -24.56 -24.34 1.57
N GLY A 49 -25.12 -23.22 2.03
CA GLY A 49 -24.37 -22.21 2.78
C GLY A 49 -23.74 -22.75 4.08
N TRP A 50 -24.42 -23.66 4.78
CA TRP A 50 -23.89 -24.30 5.99
C TRP A 50 -22.78 -25.32 5.71
N GLN A 51 -22.80 -25.98 4.56
CA GLN A 51 -21.75 -26.91 4.16
C GLN A 51 -20.48 -26.17 3.76
N HIS A 52 -20.61 -25.12 2.95
CA HIS A 52 -19.47 -24.31 2.52
C HIS A 52 -18.77 -23.56 3.65
N SER A 53 -19.48 -23.15 4.70
CA SER A 53 -18.85 -22.52 5.86
C SER A 53 -18.02 -23.52 6.68
N ARG A 54 -18.50 -24.75 6.83
CA ARG A 54 -17.75 -25.85 7.48
C ARG A 54 -16.54 -26.28 6.67
N GLU A 55 -16.68 -26.48 5.36
CA GLU A 55 -15.57 -26.84 4.48
C GLU A 55 -14.45 -25.78 4.51
N ARG A 56 -14.81 -24.49 4.51
CA ARG A 56 -13.81 -23.40 4.62
C ARG A 56 -13.09 -23.39 5.95
N LEU A 57 -13.79 -23.65 7.05
CA LEU A 57 -13.20 -23.77 8.38
C LEU A 57 -12.21 -24.93 8.46
N GLU A 58 -12.60 -26.11 7.95
CA GLU A 58 -11.74 -27.29 7.91
C GLU A 58 -10.49 -27.04 7.06
N GLN A 59 -10.65 -26.47 5.86
CA GLN A 59 -9.52 -26.13 4.99
C GLN A 59 -8.57 -25.12 5.65
N THR A 60 -9.09 -24.11 6.36
CA THR A 60 -8.26 -23.12 7.06
C THR A 60 -7.51 -23.77 8.23
N ALA A 61 -8.17 -24.67 8.97
CA ALA A 61 -7.57 -25.41 10.07
C ALA A 61 -6.44 -26.33 9.57
N ASP A 62 -6.67 -27.08 8.49
CA ASP A 62 -5.66 -27.96 7.90
C ASP A 62 -4.44 -27.18 7.41
N LEU A 63 -4.66 -26.04 6.76
CA LEU A 63 -3.58 -25.16 6.32
C LEU A 63 -2.79 -24.59 7.50
N ALA A 64 -3.47 -24.16 8.56
CA ALA A 64 -2.84 -23.64 9.76
C ALA A 64 -2.00 -24.72 10.46
N ILE A 65 -2.53 -25.94 10.60
CA ILE A 65 -1.81 -27.08 11.18
C ILE A 65 -0.58 -27.42 10.35
N ALA A 66 -0.72 -27.50 9.02
CA ALA A 66 0.40 -27.78 8.13
C ALA A 66 1.48 -26.67 8.20
N GLN A 67 1.07 -25.41 8.34
CA GLN A 67 2.00 -24.29 8.50
C GLN A 67 2.71 -24.31 9.85
N LEU A 68 2.01 -24.60 10.95
CA LEU A 68 2.63 -24.78 12.26
C LEU A 68 3.63 -25.94 12.24
N GLY A 69 3.27 -27.08 11.65
CA GLY A 69 4.16 -28.24 11.52
C GLY A 69 5.44 -27.90 10.74
N ARG A 70 5.32 -27.17 9.62
CA ARG A 70 6.49 -26.69 8.87
C ARG A 70 7.36 -25.73 9.67
N ASN A 71 6.76 -24.80 10.40
CA ASN A 71 7.51 -23.85 11.23
C ASN A 71 8.25 -24.56 12.37
N LEU A 72 7.58 -25.45 13.10
CA LEU A 72 8.21 -26.24 14.17
C LEU A 72 9.35 -27.11 13.63
N GLY A 73 9.17 -27.77 12.48
CA GLY A 73 10.24 -28.52 11.83
C GLY A 73 11.43 -27.65 11.43
N ASN A 74 11.18 -26.43 10.95
CA ASN A 74 12.24 -25.46 10.65
C ASN A 74 13.00 -25.03 11.92
N TRP A 75 12.31 -24.81 13.04
CA TRP A 75 12.93 -24.49 14.32
C TRP A 75 13.76 -25.64 14.87
N GLU A 76 13.25 -26.86 14.84
CA GLU A 76 13.96 -28.08 15.26
C GLU A 76 15.25 -28.28 14.44
N LEU A 77 15.17 -28.11 13.11
CA LEU A 77 16.35 -28.16 12.24
C LEU A 77 17.36 -27.06 12.57
N ALA A 78 16.89 -25.83 12.82
CA ALA A 78 17.76 -24.71 13.18
C ALA A 78 18.44 -24.91 14.53
N LEU A 79 17.74 -25.47 15.53
CA LEU A 79 18.28 -25.80 16.84
C LEU A 79 19.34 -26.91 16.75
N ARG A 80 19.10 -27.95 15.95
CA ARG A 80 20.10 -29.01 15.70
C ARG A 80 21.34 -28.51 14.96
N GLU A 81 21.19 -27.51 14.10
CA GLU A 81 22.32 -26.85 13.42
C GLU A 81 23.08 -25.92 14.39
N LEU A 82 22.39 -25.32 15.37
CA LEU A 82 22.98 -24.53 16.46
C LEU A 82 23.82 -25.37 17.43
N ASP A 83 23.42 -26.63 17.66
CA ASP A 83 24.13 -27.58 18.52
C ASP A 83 25.50 -27.99 17.93
N ARG A 84 25.73 -27.73 16.64
CA ARG A 84 27.04 -27.88 15.97
C ARG A 84 27.77 -26.55 15.97
N LEU A 85 28.63 -26.34 16.95
CA LEU A 85 29.55 -25.19 16.97
C LEU A 85 30.73 -25.41 16.00
N PRO A 86 31.12 -24.39 15.21
CA PRO A 86 30.47 -23.08 15.06
C PRO A 86 29.23 -23.15 14.14
N PRO A 87 28.18 -22.34 14.40
CA PRO A 87 27.01 -22.28 13.52
C PRO A 87 27.43 -21.83 12.11
N ALA A 88 26.96 -22.56 11.09
CA ALA A 88 27.27 -22.24 9.71
C ALA A 88 26.72 -20.87 9.31
N ARG A 89 27.39 -20.15 8.38
CA ARG A 89 26.94 -18.83 7.88
C ARG A 89 25.49 -18.84 7.32
N SER A 90 24.98 -20.01 6.96
CA SER A 90 23.59 -20.29 6.57
C SER A 90 22.56 -19.96 7.65
N LEU A 91 22.95 -20.02 8.92
CA LEU A 91 22.05 -19.78 10.04
C LEU A 91 21.77 -18.28 10.23
N ALA A 92 22.74 -17.42 9.93
CA ALA A 92 22.60 -15.96 10.01
C ALA A 92 21.56 -15.38 9.03
N SER A 93 21.28 -16.04 7.90
CA SER A 93 20.25 -15.59 6.94
C SER A 93 18.83 -16.01 7.33
N ARG A 94 18.68 -16.90 8.31
CA ARG A 94 17.37 -17.43 8.76
C ARG A 94 16.76 -16.64 9.90
N PHE A 95 17.55 -15.77 10.54
CA PHE A 95 17.15 -14.93 11.65
C PHE A 95 17.20 -13.44 11.26
N PRO A 96 16.39 -12.58 11.89
CA PRO A 96 16.46 -11.13 11.68
C PRO A 96 17.86 -10.59 11.94
N ARG A 97 18.26 -9.55 11.19
CA ARG A 97 19.54 -8.86 11.39
C ARG A 97 19.60 -8.31 12.82
N GLY A 98 20.74 -8.52 13.51
CA GLY A 98 20.94 -8.09 14.90
C GLY A 98 20.59 -9.14 15.97
N THR A 99 20.20 -10.35 15.57
CA THR A 99 19.98 -11.46 16.52
C THR A 99 21.31 -11.89 17.17
N ILE A 100 21.33 -11.98 18.50
CA ILE A 100 22.47 -12.45 19.29
C ILE A 100 22.10 -13.81 19.90
N PHE A 101 22.95 -14.82 19.67
CA PHE A 101 22.81 -16.13 20.27
C PHE A 101 23.75 -16.25 21.46
N ILE A 102 23.20 -16.64 22.60
CA ILE A 102 23.96 -16.95 23.81
C ILE A 102 23.77 -18.45 24.06
N LEU A 103 24.85 -19.22 23.89
CA LEU A 103 24.87 -20.65 24.16
C LEU A 103 25.51 -20.87 25.52
N LEU A 104 24.76 -21.51 26.42
CA LEU A 104 25.23 -21.90 27.75
C LEU A 104 25.45 -23.41 27.72
N SER A 105 26.70 -23.84 27.91
CA SER A 105 27.06 -25.25 28.05
C SER A 105 27.81 -25.48 29.36
N HIS A 106 28.06 -26.75 29.70
CA HIS A 106 28.87 -27.11 30.87
C HIS A 106 30.31 -26.57 30.77
N ASP A 107 30.83 -26.42 29.55
CA ASP A 107 32.21 -26.00 29.29
C ASP A 107 32.36 -24.48 29.10
N GLY A 108 31.27 -23.72 29.18
CA GLY A 108 31.30 -22.26 29.18
C GLY A 108 30.13 -21.57 28.49
N ILE A 109 30.28 -20.26 28.31
CA ILE A 109 29.30 -19.41 27.62
C ILE A 109 29.91 -18.99 26.28
N ALA A 110 29.22 -19.28 25.18
CA ALA A 110 29.59 -18.84 23.84
C ALA A 110 28.56 -17.83 23.31
N ILE A 111 29.05 -16.73 22.73
CA ILE A 111 28.21 -15.66 22.16
C ILE A 111 28.46 -15.58 20.66
N TYR A 112 27.39 -15.61 19.86
CA TYR A 112 27.46 -15.49 18.40
C TYR A 112 26.52 -14.38 17.87
N PRO A 113 26.97 -13.52 16.94
CA PRO A 113 28.34 -13.43 16.41
C PRO A 113 29.34 -13.03 17.50
N GLN A 114 30.62 -13.41 17.33
CA GLN A 114 31.69 -13.01 18.25
C GLN A 114 31.80 -11.47 18.22
N HIS A 115 31.57 -10.82 19.35
CA HIS A 115 31.50 -9.35 19.53
C HIS A 115 30.22 -8.71 18.95
N PRO A 116 29.03 -9.02 19.51
CA PRO A 116 27.83 -8.32 19.10
C PRO A 116 27.89 -6.85 19.54
N LEU A 117 27.58 -5.93 18.63
CA LEU A 117 27.37 -4.52 18.95
C LEU A 117 26.05 -4.40 19.74
N LEU A 118 26.14 -4.41 21.07
CA LEU A 118 24.98 -4.23 21.98
C LEU A 118 24.41 -2.81 21.94
N PHE A 119 25.19 -1.85 21.42
CA PHE A 119 24.82 -0.45 21.34
C PHE A 119 25.16 0.09 19.95
N VAL A 120 24.14 0.55 19.24
CA VAL A 120 24.32 1.39 18.04
C VAL A 120 24.22 2.84 18.55
N PRO A 121 25.32 3.61 18.58
CA PRO A 121 25.24 5.00 18.98
C PRO A 121 24.27 5.75 18.06
N GLU A 122 23.39 6.56 18.66
CA GLU A 122 22.56 7.48 17.87
C GLU A 122 23.49 8.33 17.00
N PRO A 123 23.25 8.41 15.67
CA PRO A 123 24.04 9.26 14.81
C PRO A 123 23.98 10.69 15.36
N ARG A 124 25.16 11.31 15.58
CA ARG A 124 25.24 12.69 16.04
C ARG A 124 24.44 13.57 15.06
N ALA A 125 23.31 14.09 15.51
CA ALA A 125 22.53 15.06 14.77
C ALA A 125 23.46 16.20 14.35
N HIS A 126 23.56 16.44 13.05
CA HIS A 126 24.38 17.52 12.54
C HIS A 126 23.72 18.84 12.97
N THR A 127 24.40 19.61 13.81
CA THR A 127 23.93 20.94 14.21
C THR A 127 24.16 21.88 13.04
N VAL A 128 23.14 22.03 12.19
CA VAL A 128 23.13 23.04 11.13
C VAL A 128 22.81 24.38 11.78
N ASP A 129 23.65 25.39 11.56
CA ASP A 129 23.36 26.75 11.99
C ASP A 129 22.11 27.26 11.27
N THR A 130 21.02 27.40 12.01
CA THR A 130 19.71 27.77 11.44
C THR A 130 19.72 29.21 10.92
N HIS A 131 20.57 30.08 11.49
CA HIS A 131 20.69 31.47 11.07
C HIS A 131 21.21 31.62 9.64
N ALA A 132 21.91 30.62 9.11
CA ALA A 132 22.35 30.60 7.72
C ALA A 132 21.17 30.70 6.73
N PHE A 133 19.96 30.33 7.14
CA PHE A 133 18.78 30.30 6.28
C PHE A 133 17.82 31.49 6.46
N ASP A 134 18.05 32.37 7.43
CA ASP A 134 17.11 33.45 7.80
C ASP A 134 16.75 34.35 6.61
N ILE A 135 17.73 34.67 5.75
CA ILE A 135 17.52 35.50 4.56
C ILE A 135 16.59 34.79 3.57
N ALA A 136 16.83 33.50 3.32
CA ALA A 136 16.01 32.72 2.40
C ALA A 136 14.57 32.56 2.93
N ASP A 137 14.42 32.33 4.24
CA ASP A 137 13.12 32.22 4.89
C ASP A 137 12.34 33.53 4.84
N GLN A 138 13.00 34.67 5.05
CA GLN A 138 12.38 35.98 4.88
C GLN A 138 11.86 36.17 3.45
N LEU A 139 12.70 35.90 2.44
CA LEU A 139 12.35 36.04 1.03
C LEU A 139 11.21 35.08 0.61
N GLU A 140 11.21 33.83 1.08
CA GLU A 140 10.17 32.84 0.77
C GLU A 140 8.84 33.15 1.49
N LEU A 141 8.90 33.38 2.80
CA LEU A 141 7.71 33.35 3.66
C LEU A 141 7.06 34.72 3.80
N ARG A 142 7.85 35.80 3.85
CA ARG A 142 7.32 37.17 3.98
C ARG A 142 7.16 37.83 2.63
N ASP A 143 8.23 37.84 1.84
CA ASP A 143 8.28 38.68 0.63
C ASP A 143 7.76 37.95 -0.62
N GLN A 144 7.58 36.63 -0.54
CA GLN A 144 7.16 35.74 -1.64
C GLN A 144 8.05 35.86 -2.90
N GLN A 145 9.30 36.27 -2.71
CA GLN A 145 10.30 36.38 -3.77
C GLN A 145 11.03 35.05 -3.94
N PHE A 146 10.36 34.08 -4.57
CA PHE A 146 10.85 32.70 -4.69
C PHE A 146 12.21 32.60 -5.42
N ASP A 147 12.43 33.41 -6.46
CA ASP A 147 13.71 33.44 -7.17
C ASP A 147 14.85 33.97 -6.31
N ALA A 148 14.59 35.03 -5.55
CA ALA A 148 15.57 35.60 -4.63
C ALA A 148 15.86 34.62 -3.49
N ALA A 149 14.84 33.93 -2.97
CA ALA A 149 15.01 32.91 -1.94
C ALA A 149 15.88 31.74 -2.42
N ILE A 150 15.63 31.21 -3.63
CA ILE A 150 16.48 30.17 -4.23
C ILE A 150 17.91 30.69 -4.41
N ALA A 151 18.09 31.91 -4.93
CA ALA A 151 19.41 32.51 -5.10
C ALA A 151 20.17 32.67 -3.76
N ALA A 152 19.47 32.98 -2.67
CA ALA A 152 20.05 33.06 -1.32
C ALA A 152 20.47 31.68 -0.77
N LEU A 153 19.82 30.60 -1.19
CA LEU A 153 20.16 29.22 -0.79
C LEU A 153 21.32 28.62 -1.60
N GLN A 154 21.55 29.07 -2.84
CA GLN A 154 22.60 28.51 -3.72
C GLN A 154 24.01 28.48 -3.11
N PRO A 155 24.49 29.51 -2.37
CA PRO A 155 25.78 29.44 -1.70
C PRO A 155 25.86 28.33 -0.64
N LEU A 156 24.75 28.02 0.04
CA LEU A 156 24.68 27.02 1.11
C LEU A 156 24.73 25.58 0.57
N VAL A 157 24.31 25.37 -0.68
CA VAL A 157 24.43 24.07 -1.37
C VAL A 157 25.90 23.64 -1.53
N LYS A 158 26.84 24.60 -1.55
CA LYS A 158 28.27 24.31 -1.72
C LYS A 158 28.94 23.78 -0.46
N ASN A 159 28.34 24.00 0.71
CA ASN A 159 28.90 23.55 1.98
C ASN A 159 28.23 22.24 2.41
N GLN A 160 29.03 21.20 2.64
CA GLN A 160 28.55 19.85 2.94
C GLN A 160 27.60 19.80 4.15
N SER A 161 27.81 20.65 5.16
CA SER A 161 26.96 20.66 6.37
C SER A 161 25.59 21.30 6.16
N THR A 162 25.46 22.22 5.20
CA THR A 162 24.19 22.95 4.92
C THR A 162 23.51 22.47 3.65
N SER A 163 24.23 21.76 2.78
CA SER A 163 23.76 21.37 1.45
C SER A 163 22.45 20.58 1.47
N PRO A 164 22.27 19.54 2.32
CA PRO A 164 21.02 18.78 2.35
C PRO A 164 19.79 19.62 2.69
N GLU A 165 19.89 20.46 3.72
CA GLU A 165 18.80 21.36 4.15
C GLU A 165 18.52 22.43 3.08
N ALA A 166 19.57 22.99 2.47
CA ALA A 166 19.45 23.97 1.40
C ALA A 166 18.74 23.39 0.18
N LEU A 167 19.13 22.19 -0.27
CA LEU A 167 18.50 21.48 -1.39
C LEU A 167 17.03 21.15 -1.09
N LEU A 168 16.72 20.70 0.13
CA LEU A 168 15.34 20.41 0.53
C LEU A 168 14.46 21.67 0.46
N ARG A 169 14.98 22.81 0.93
CA ARG A 169 14.29 24.10 0.87
C ARG A 169 14.14 24.61 -0.57
N ILE A 170 15.19 24.51 -1.40
CA ILE A 170 15.12 24.86 -2.83
C ILE A 170 14.01 24.06 -3.51
N ALA A 171 13.98 22.74 -3.34
CA ALA A 171 12.96 21.89 -3.96
C ALA A 171 11.54 22.25 -3.50
N ARG A 172 11.35 22.59 -2.22
CA ARG A 172 10.08 23.09 -1.68
C ARG A 172 9.66 24.40 -2.36
N ILE A 173 10.58 25.35 -2.49
CA ILE A 173 10.32 26.65 -3.12
C ILE A 173 10.04 26.50 -4.61
N GLU A 174 10.74 25.61 -5.31
CA GLU A 174 10.51 25.26 -6.72
C GLU A 174 9.10 24.69 -6.91
N ARG A 175 8.66 23.75 -6.05
CA ARG A 175 7.30 23.24 -6.07
C ARG A 175 6.27 24.35 -5.82
N LYS A 176 6.49 25.20 -4.80
CA LYS A 176 5.59 26.31 -4.42
C LYS A 176 5.46 27.37 -5.52
N SER A 177 6.53 27.61 -6.28
CA SER A 177 6.57 28.53 -7.43
C SER A 177 6.12 27.91 -8.75
N GLY A 178 5.67 26.64 -8.75
CA GLY A 178 5.15 25.96 -9.93
C GLY A 178 6.21 25.31 -10.83
N ARG A 179 7.50 25.36 -10.45
CA ARG A 179 8.63 24.71 -11.15
C ARG A 179 8.71 23.23 -10.81
N ARG A 180 7.64 22.49 -11.13
CA ARG A 180 7.43 21.11 -10.67
C ARG A 180 8.53 20.14 -11.12
N GLU A 181 8.98 20.23 -12.38
CA GLU A 181 10.07 19.36 -12.87
C GLU A 181 11.42 19.68 -12.22
N ALA A 182 11.70 20.96 -11.95
CA ALA A 182 12.91 21.36 -11.22
C ALA A 182 12.87 20.81 -9.79
N ALA A 183 11.72 20.92 -9.12
CA ALA A 183 11.54 20.37 -7.78
C ALA A 183 11.77 18.86 -7.73
N LEU A 184 11.26 18.09 -8.70
CA LEU A 184 11.52 16.65 -8.80
C LEU A 184 13.01 16.34 -8.97
N ALA A 185 13.71 17.10 -9.82
CA ALA A 185 15.16 16.93 -10.00
C ALA A 185 15.94 17.24 -8.71
N THR A 186 15.58 18.33 -8.02
CA THR A 186 16.24 18.73 -6.77
C THR A 186 15.97 17.74 -5.65
N TYR A 187 14.74 17.24 -5.48
CA TYR A 187 14.47 16.16 -4.52
C TYR A 187 15.25 14.88 -4.87
N GLY A 188 15.34 14.53 -6.17
CA GLY A 188 16.07 13.34 -6.61
C GLY A 188 17.55 13.38 -6.24
N SER A 189 18.15 14.57 -6.15
CA SER A 189 19.53 14.74 -5.69
C SER A 189 19.75 14.33 -4.22
N LEU A 190 18.68 14.29 -3.40
CA LEU A 190 18.72 13.91 -1.99
C LEU A 190 18.47 12.41 -1.76
N GLU A 191 18.15 11.63 -2.79
CA GLU A 191 17.77 10.21 -2.63
C GLU A 191 18.81 9.36 -1.91
N ASN A 192 20.10 9.66 -2.12
CA ASN A 192 21.22 8.96 -1.50
C ASN A 192 21.92 9.77 -0.40
N GLU A 193 21.29 10.85 0.09
CA GLU A 193 21.88 11.70 1.12
C GLU A 193 21.82 11.00 2.49
N PRO A 194 22.97 10.62 3.10
CA PRO A 194 22.99 9.92 4.37
C PRO A 194 22.73 10.82 5.58
N ALA A 195 22.71 12.15 5.40
CA ALA A 195 22.47 13.08 6.49
C ALA A 195 21.03 13.06 7.03
N PHE A 196 20.90 13.51 8.27
CA PHE A 196 19.63 13.65 8.99
C PHE A 196 19.36 15.13 9.25
N ASN A 197 18.09 15.51 9.24
CA ASN A 197 17.68 16.85 9.65
C ASN A 197 17.79 17.01 11.19
N MET A 198 17.54 18.23 11.68
CA MET A 198 17.59 18.55 13.12
C MET A 198 16.60 17.72 13.97
N SER A 199 15.55 17.17 13.36
CA SER A 199 14.56 16.30 14.01
C SER A 199 14.93 14.80 13.93
N GLY A 200 16.10 14.45 13.40
CA GLY A 200 16.55 13.06 13.27
C GLY A 200 15.91 12.30 12.11
N VAL A 201 15.29 12.98 11.15
CA VAL A 201 14.69 12.35 9.95
C VAL A 201 15.71 12.38 8.80
N PRO A 202 15.95 11.26 8.09
CA PRO A 202 16.83 11.24 6.92
C PRO A 202 16.33 12.19 5.82
N TYR A 203 17.23 12.98 5.21
CA TYR A 203 16.86 13.87 4.11
C TYR A 203 16.33 13.11 2.89
N GLY A 204 16.93 11.95 2.57
CA GLY A 204 16.43 11.11 1.49
C GLY A 204 14.99 10.63 1.68
N LEU A 205 14.57 10.37 2.93
CA LEU A 205 13.18 9.99 3.21
C LEU A 205 12.22 11.16 3.04
N LEU A 206 12.60 12.37 3.49
CA LEU A 206 11.81 13.59 3.30
C LEU A 206 11.65 13.93 1.81
N ALA A 207 12.74 13.82 1.05
CA ALA A 207 12.74 14.05 -0.39
C ALA A 207 11.88 13.03 -1.12
N ALA A 208 12.04 11.73 -0.83
CA ALA A 208 11.27 10.68 -1.45
C ALA A 208 9.76 10.80 -1.16
N GLN A 209 9.37 11.18 0.06
CA GLN A 209 7.98 11.47 0.38
C GLN A 209 7.44 12.66 -0.43
N ALA A 210 8.24 13.72 -0.59
CA ALA A 210 7.85 14.90 -1.35
C ALA A 210 7.75 14.61 -2.86
N GLU A 211 8.66 13.82 -3.42
CA GLU A 211 8.61 13.33 -4.80
C GLU A 211 7.35 12.53 -5.08
N CYS A 212 7.03 11.53 -4.25
CA CYS A 212 5.83 10.71 -4.45
C CYS A 212 4.57 11.59 -4.49
N ARG A 213 4.43 12.53 -3.55
CA ARG A 213 3.31 13.49 -3.55
C ARG A 213 3.30 14.37 -4.80
N LEU A 214 4.45 14.87 -5.24
CA LEU A 214 4.53 15.73 -6.42
C LEU A 214 4.22 14.96 -7.72
N LEU A 215 4.64 13.70 -7.83
CA LEU A 215 4.29 12.81 -8.92
C LEU A 215 2.78 12.51 -8.95
N GLU A 216 2.16 12.31 -7.78
CA GLU A 216 0.71 12.20 -7.65
C GLU A 216 -0.02 13.48 -8.10
N GLU A 217 0.45 14.66 -7.67
CA GLU A 217 -0.09 15.96 -8.09
C GLU A 217 0.01 16.19 -9.60
N LEU A 218 1.03 15.62 -10.24
CA LEU A 218 1.24 15.65 -11.69
C LEU A 218 0.47 14.56 -12.45
N GLY A 219 -0.22 13.64 -11.77
CA GLY A 219 -0.89 12.49 -12.39
C GLY A 219 0.05 11.38 -12.87
N ARG A 220 1.33 11.42 -12.48
CA ARG A 220 2.39 10.46 -12.86
C ARG A 220 2.37 9.24 -11.93
N HIS A 221 1.20 8.61 -11.79
CA HIS A 221 0.96 7.53 -10.80
C HIS A 221 1.85 6.30 -10.99
N ALA A 222 2.21 5.96 -12.24
CA ALA A 222 3.11 4.84 -12.52
C ALA A 222 4.51 5.06 -11.91
N GLU A 223 5.04 6.28 -12.06
CA GLU A 223 6.35 6.65 -11.51
C GLU A 223 6.32 6.74 -9.98
N ALA A 224 5.24 7.27 -9.41
CA ALA A 224 5.03 7.26 -7.97
C ALA A 224 5.02 5.83 -7.40
N ALA A 225 4.34 4.89 -8.07
CA ALA A 225 4.31 3.49 -7.66
C ALA A 225 5.70 2.83 -7.73
N THR A 226 6.48 3.10 -8.78
CA THR A 226 7.87 2.62 -8.89
C THR A 226 8.74 3.17 -7.77
N LYS A 227 8.63 4.47 -7.45
CA LYS A 227 9.40 5.09 -6.36
C LYS A 227 9.04 4.49 -5.00
N ILE A 228 7.76 4.29 -4.71
CA ILE A 228 7.31 3.65 -3.46
C ILE A 228 7.87 2.23 -3.34
N ALA A 229 7.93 1.47 -4.43
CA ALA A 229 8.48 0.13 -4.43
C ALA A 229 9.99 0.11 -4.11
N ALA A 230 10.74 1.15 -4.52
CA ALA A 230 12.18 1.29 -4.24
C ALA A 230 12.50 1.64 -2.77
N LEU A 231 11.50 2.09 -1.99
CA LEU A 231 11.66 2.46 -0.57
C LEU A 231 11.36 1.31 0.41
N ARG A 232 10.91 0.15 -0.07
CA ARG A 232 10.64 -1.06 0.75
C ARG A 232 11.86 -1.95 0.87
#